data_AF-A0A090R0M7-F1
#
_entry.id   AF-A0A090R0M7-F1
#
_cell.length_a   1.000
_cell.length_b   1.000
_cell.length_c   1.000
_cell.angle_alpha   90.00
_cell.angle_beta   90.00
_cell.angle_gamma   90.00
#
_symmetry.space_group_name_H-M   'P 1'
#
loop_
_entity.id
_entity.type
_entity.pdbx_description
1 polymer ?
#
loop_
_entity_poly.entity_id
_entity_poly.type
_entity_poly.pdbx_seq_one_letter_code
_entity_poly.pdbx_strand_id
1 'polypeptide(L)'
;MRELDDVPATDMDEAPLNLEVGLDEFPDVLAGIDSYDVDSQGEYASKLDLAKAYLEMNDSEGARDLLEEIALQADNDLQSEAKALLGKMKV
;
A
#
# COMPACT_ATOMS: atom_id res chain seq x y z
N MET A 1 -15.33 -43.56 36.89
CA MET A 1 -14.37 -42.71 36.17
C MET A 1 -14.98 -42.51 34.79
N ARG A 2 -15.34 -41.28 34.41
CA ARG A 2 -15.97 -41.00 33.11
C ARG A 2 -14.84 -40.91 32.09
N GLU A 3 -14.80 -41.85 31.16
CA GLU A 3 -13.85 -41.84 30.05
C GLU A 3 -14.15 -40.57 29.24
N LEU A 4 -13.14 -39.70 29.15
CA LEU A 4 -13.19 -38.52 28.31
C LEU A 4 -13.07 -39.03 26.88
N ASP A 5 -14.15 -38.91 26.12
CA ASP A 5 -14.17 -39.17 24.69
C ASP A 5 -12.99 -38.43 24.04
N ASP A 6 -12.14 -39.22 23.39
CA ASP A 6 -11.05 -38.82 22.52
C ASP A 6 -11.65 -38.02 21.36
N VAL A 7 -11.69 -36.70 21.49
CA VAL A 7 -11.98 -35.81 20.37
C VAL A 7 -10.78 -35.90 19.42
N PRO A 8 -10.94 -36.38 18.17
CA PRO A 8 -9.84 -36.38 17.23
C PRO A 8 -9.43 -34.93 17.03
N ALA A 9 -8.20 -34.60 17.43
CA ALA A 9 -7.58 -33.34 17.10
C ALA A 9 -7.47 -33.31 15.57
N THR A 10 -8.40 -32.64 14.91
CA THR A 10 -8.26 -32.29 13.51
C THR A 10 -7.05 -31.37 13.43
N ASP A 11 -5.91 -31.89 12.96
CA ASP A 11 -4.71 -31.11 12.67
C ASP A 11 -5.07 -30.09 11.59
N MET A 12 -5.41 -28.88 12.02
CA MET A 12 -5.76 -27.75 11.15
C MET A 12 -4.59 -27.33 10.27
N ASP A 13 -3.37 -27.79 10.59
CA ASP A 13 -2.13 -27.53 9.86
C ASP A 13 -1.91 -28.46 8.65
N GLU A 14 -2.61 -29.60 8.55
CA GLU A 14 -2.48 -30.56 7.44
C GLU A 14 -3.47 -30.32 6.30
N ALA A 15 -4.49 -29.49 6.54
CA ALA A 15 -5.45 -29.10 5.52
C ALA A 15 -4.80 -28.10 4.53
N PRO A 16 -4.92 -28.33 3.21
CA PRO A 16 -4.46 -27.35 2.23
C PRO A 16 -5.20 -26.03 2.46
N LEU A 17 -4.45 -24.95 2.62
CA LEU A 17 -4.99 -23.60 2.77
C LEU A 17 -5.75 -23.22 1.49
N ASN A 18 -7.08 -23.37 1.51
CA ASN A 18 -7.92 -22.86 0.44
C ASN A 18 -8.14 -21.35 0.67
N LEU A 19 -7.30 -20.52 0.04
CA LEU A 19 -7.44 -19.05 0.07
C LEU A 19 -8.41 -18.57 -1.03
N GLU A 20 -9.51 -19.29 -1.21
CA GLU A 20 -10.55 -18.94 -2.17
C GLU A 20 -11.49 -17.93 -1.49
N VAL A 21 -11.20 -16.65 -1.72
CA VAL A 21 -11.89 -15.50 -1.09
C VAL A 21 -13.28 -15.20 -1.68
N GLY A 22 -13.82 -16.09 -2.54
CA GLY A 22 -15.18 -15.98 -3.08
C GLY A 22 -15.41 -14.74 -3.96
N LEU A 23 -14.35 -14.17 -4.55
CA LEU A 23 -14.45 -12.98 -5.40
C LEU A 23 -15.25 -13.23 -6.70
N ASP A 24 -15.37 -14.48 -7.11
CA ASP A 24 -16.09 -14.89 -8.32
C ASP A 24 -17.62 -14.99 -8.14
N GLU A 25 -18.13 -15.00 -6.90
CA GLU A 25 -19.55 -15.23 -6.61
C GLU A 25 -20.42 -13.96 -6.79
N PHE A 26 -19.78 -12.80 -7.01
CA PHE A 26 -20.48 -11.51 -7.15
C PHE A 26 -20.11 -10.75 -8.43
N PRO A 27 -20.30 -11.35 -9.64
CA PRO A 27 -19.98 -10.69 -10.91
C PRO A 27 -20.77 -9.39 -11.10
N ASP A 28 -22.00 -9.32 -10.56
CA ASP A 28 -22.86 -8.14 -10.65
C ASP A 28 -22.39 -6.96 -9.77
N VAL A 29 -21.64 -7.23 -8.69
CA VAL A 29 -21.06 -6.18 -7.82
C VAL A 29 -19.80 -5.59 -8.46
N LEU A 30 -19.06 -6.42 -9.21
CA LEU A 30 -17.86 -6.01 -9.94
C LEU A 30 -18.20 -5.36 -11.30
N ALA A 31 -19.38 -5.64 -11.87
CA ALA A 31 -19.89 -5.08 -13.12
C ALA A 31 -20.29 -3.60 -12.97
N GLY A 32 -19.29 -2.73 -12.89
CA GLY A 32 -19.50 -1.28 -12.75
C GLY A 32 -18.44 -0.59 -11.89
N ILE A 33 -17.51 -1.34 -11.32
CA ILE A 33 -16.32 -0.78 -10.72
C ILE A 33 -15.41 -0.40 -11.89
N ASP A 34 -15.38 0.90 -12.23
CA ASP A 34 -14.26 1.45 -13.00
C ASP A 34 -12.98 0.94 -12.33
N SER A 35 -12.02 0.44 -13.11
CA SER A 35 -10.70 0.06 -12.61
C SER A 35 -10.02 1.32 -12.08
N TYR A 36 -10.38 1.73 -10.87
CA TYR A 36 -9.76 2.78 -10.14
C TYR A 36 -8.41 2.22 -9.74
N ASP A 37 -7.38 2.70 -10.42
CA ASP A 37 -6.01 2.31 -10.16
C ASP A 37 -5.59 2.90 -8.80
N VAL A 38 -5.92 2.15 -7.74
CA VAL A 38 -5.51 2.45 -6.36
C VAL A 38 -3.98 2.44 -6.25
N ASP A 39 -3.30 1.66 -7.10
CA ASP A 39 -1.85 1.52 -7.09
C ASP A 39 -1.17 2.83 -7.54
N SER A 40 -1.69 3.47 -8.59
CA SER A 40 -1.14 4.74 -9.11
C SER A 40 -1.12 5.87 -8.08
N GLN A 41 -2.18 6.04 -7.27
CA GLN A 41 -2.20 7.06 -6.21
C GLN A 41 -1.38 6.64 -4.97
N GLY A 42 -1.40 5.34 -4.63
CA GLY A 42 -0.70 4.80 -3.47
C GLY A 42 0.83 4.81 -3.62
N GLU A 43 1.33 4.64 -4.86
CA GLU A 43 2.76 4.63 -5.14
C GLU A 43 3.43 5.97 -4.79
N TYR A 44 2.90 7.09 -5.27
CA TYR A 44 3.49 8.41 -5.03
C TYR A 44 3.30 8.88 -3.59
N ALA A 45 2.20 8.49 -2.92
CA ALA A 45 2.04 8.75 -1.49
C ALA A 45 3.13 8.04 -0.68
N SER A 46 3.41 6.78 -0.98
CA SER A 46 4.47 6.01 -0.31
C SER A 46 5.87 6.59 -0.60
N LYS A 47 6.12 7.01 -1.84
CA LYS A 47 7.39 7.70 -2.22
C LYS A 47 7.55 9.04 -1.49
N LEU A 48 6.47 9.77 -1.26
CA LEU A 48 6.51 11.04 -0.53
C LEU A 48 6.92 10.82 0.93
N ASP A 49 6.41 9.78 1.59
CA ASP A 49 6.82 9.42 2.95
C ASP A 49 8.29 8.97 3.00
N LEU A 50 8.77 8.23 1.99
CA LEU A 50 10.18 7.88 1.87
C LEU A 50 11.07 9.12 1.72
N ALA A 51 10.65 10.09 0.88
CA ALA A 51 11.39 11.34 0.71
C ALA A 51 11.46 12.14 2.02
N LYS A 52 10.38 12.17 2.81
CA LYS A 52 10.37 12.79 4.15
C LYS A 52 11.36 12.10 5.08
N ALA A 53 11.41 10.77 5.09
CA ALA A 53 12.38 10.03 5.88
C ALA A 53 13.84 10.35 5.47
N TYR A 54 14.12 10.51 4.17
CA TYR A 54 15.44 10.95 3.71
C TYR A 54 15.80 12.35 4.20
N LEU A 55 14.85 13.29 4.22
CA LEU A 55 15.06 14.61 4.81
C LEU A 55 15.39 14.53 6.30
N GLU A 56 14.70 13.66 7.06
CA GLU A 56 14.98 13.43 8.48
C GLU A 56 16.39 12.84 8.71
N MET A 57 16.88 12.02 7.77
CA MET A 57 18.22 11.46 7.78
C MET A 57 19.30 12.43 7.26
N ASN A 58 18.95 13.67 6.91
CA ASN A 58 19.81 14.67 6.25
C ASN A 58 20.32 14.23 4.86
N ASP A 59 19.70 13.22 4.24
CA ASP A 59 19.94 12.84 2.85
C ASP A 59 19.07 13.71 1.93
N SER A 60 19.51 14.96 1.73
CA SER A 60 18.78 15.91 0.90
C SER A 60 18.87 15.61 -0.59
N GLU A 61 19.88 14.83 -1.02
CA GLU A 61 20.05 14.44 -2.42
C GLU A 61 19.03 13.36 -2.80
N GLY A 62 18.95 12.27 -2.02
CA GLY A 62 17.97 11.21 -2.24
C GLY A 62 16.52 11.68 -2.07
N ALA A 63 16.26 12.56 -1.07
CA ALA A 63 14.95 13.17 -0.91
C ALA A 63 14.55 14.02 -2.12
N ARG A 64 15.51 14.76 -2.70
CA ARG A 64 15.23 15.66 -3.82
C ARG A 64 14.83 14.90 -5.07
N ASP A 65 15.54 13.83 -5.41
CA ASP A 65 15.26 13.02 -6.59
C ASP A 65 13.84 12.44 -6.54
N LEU A 66 13.44 11.88 -5.39
CA LEU A 66 12.08 11.40 -5.16
C LEU A 66 11.03 12.51 -5.27
N LEU A 67 11.28 13.68 -4.66
CA LEU A 67 10.34 14.80 -4.72
C LEU A 67 10.21 15.39 -6.13
N GLU A 68 11.27 15.39 -6.94
CA GLU A 68 11.21 15.84 -8.33
C GLU A 68 10.37 14.87 -9.18
N GLU A 69 10.48 13.55 -8.96
CA GLU A 69 9.63 12.54 -9.60
C GLU A 69 8.14 12.72 -9.25
N ILE A 70 7.83 12.84 -7.95
CA ILE A 70 6.46 13.07 -7.45
C ILE A 70 5.91 14.38 -8.02
N ALA A 71 6.71 15.44 -8.07
CA ALA A 71 6.31 16.73 -8.62
C ALA A 71 6.02 16.71 -10.13
N LEU A 72 6.39 15.65 -10.85
CA LEU A 72 6.14 15.48 -12.27
C LEU A 72 4.99 14.53 -12.58
N GLN A 73 4.86 13.44 -11.81
CA GLN A 73 3.99 12.32 -12.18
C GLN A 73 2.82 12.07 -11.23
N ALA A 74 2.85 12.61 -10.01
CA ALA A 74 1.77 12.42 -9.04
C ALA A 74 0.56 13.33 -9.31
N ASP A 75 -0.57 13.04 -8.66
CA ASP A 75 -1.76 13.86 -8.67
C ASP A 75 -1.54 15.26 -8.09
N ASN A 76 -2.46 16.18 -8.42
CA ASN A 76 -2.35 17.60 -8.08
C ASN A 76 -2.01 17.87 -6.59
N ASP A 77 -2.59 17.10 -5.67
CA ASP A 77 -2.36 17.27 -4.23
C ASP A 77 -0.93 16.89 -3.83
N LEU A 78 -0.48 15.68 -4.20
CA LEU A 78 0.88 15.19 -3.93
C LEU A 78 1.93 16.03 -4.65
N GLN A 79 1.63 16.46 -5.88
CA GLN A 79 2.48 17.34 -6.66
C GLN A 79 2.72 18.69 -5.97
N SER A 80 1.67 19.27 -5.40
CA SER A 80 1.74 20.53 -4.65
C SER A 80 2.58 20.36 -3.38
N GLU A 81 2.38 19.26 -2.65
CA GLU A 81 3.15 18.96 -1.44
C GLU A 81 4.64 18.75 -1.74
N ALA A 82 4.96 17.99 -2.79
CA ALA A 82 6.35 17.77 -3.22
C ALA A 82 7.04 19.09 -3.62
N LYS A 83 6.35 19.96 -4.38
CA LYS A 83 6.87 21.30 -4.72
C LYS A 83 7.09 22.18 -3.50
N ALA A 84 6.21 22.11 -2.50
CA ALA A 84 6.36 22.86 -1.26
C ALA A 84 7.59 22.39 -0.46
N LEU A 85 7.84 21.08 -0.40
CA LEU A 85 9.04 20.51 0.23
C LEU A 85 10.31 20.91 -0.52
N LEU A 86 10.35 20.77 -1.84
CA LEU A 86 11.47 21.24 -2.68
C LEU A 86 11.75 22.73 -2.50
N GLY A 87 10.71 23.55 -2.32
CA GLY A 87 10.84 24.97 -2.03
C GLY A 87 11.54 25.24 -0.69
N LYS A 88 11.21 24.48 0.36
CA LYS A 88 11.84 24.58 1.67
C LYS A 88 13.32 24.19 1.66
N MET A 89 13.72 23.27 0.78
CA MET A 89 15.11 22.82 0.63
C MET A 89 16.01 23.81 -0.13
N LYS A 90 15.41 24.72 -0.91
CA LYS A 90 16.14 25.71 -1.73
C LYS A 90 16.41 27.03 -0.99
N VAL A 91 15.99 27.13 0.28
CA VAL A 91 16.17 28.28 1.17
C VAL A 91 17.32 27.99 2.14
#